data_AF-A0A0Q6PT71-F1
#
_entry.id   AF-A0A0Q6PT71-F1
#
_cell.length_a   1.000
_cell.length_b   1.000
_cell.length_c   1.000
_cell.angle_alpha   90.00
_cell.angle_beta   90.00
_cell.angle_gamma   90.00
#
_symmetry.space_group_name_H-M   'P 1'
#
loop_
_entity.id
_entity.type
_entity.pdbx_description
1 polymer ?
#
loop_
_entity_poly.entity_id
_entity_poly.type
_entity_poly.pdbx_seq_one_letter_code
_entity_poly.pdbx_strand_id
1 'polypeptide(L)'
;MHTESSSPSSVPVDLPVAQRLAAAVKHYGETDVVDRAVALLGGANVGEEFLLYVGGEHAQGLLDGAPALYWPELWGARALLHVWRPNAQSAVQHGLGNQAWRVREMCARVTLERALELADDIRNLLIDEVPRVRIAALRALAEIGAATDTEAMVARLQDPDREVRRAAQQSRDALAERLAAAH
;
A
#
# COMPACT_ATOMS: atom_id res chain seq x y z
N MET A 1 30.07 8.56 32.93
CA MET A 1 30.56 8.62 31.54
C MET A 1 29.34 8.82 30.66
N HIS A 2 29.34 9.95 29.96
CA HIS A 2 28.30 10.61 29.16
C HIS A 2 27.00 9.86 28.85
N THR A 3 25.91 10.41 29.37
CA THR A 3 24.58 10.40 28.76
C THR A 3 24.68 11.06 27.38
N GLU A 4 24.58 10.29 26.31
CA GLU A 4 24.36 10.85 24.97
C GLU A 4 22.95 11.42 24.92
N SER A 5 22.87 12.75 24.90
CA SER A 5 21.67 13.49 24.57
C SER A 5 21.29 13.18 23.13
N SER A 6 20.28 12.33 22.94
CA SER A 6 19.59 12.20 21.65
C SER A 6 19.14 13.59 21.23
N SER A 7 19.75 14.13 20.17
CA SER A 7 19.25 15.35 19.55
C SER A 7 17.81 15.08 19.11
N PRO A 8 16.88 16.03 19.29
CA PRO A 8 15.53 15.84 18.80
C PRO A 8 15.63 15.52 17.32
N SER A 9 15.10 14.35 16.91
CA SER A 9 15.06 13.98 15.51
C SER A 9 14.45 15.14 14.73
N SER A 10 15.16 15.66 13.73
CA SER A 10 14.65 16.72 12.84
C SER A 10 13.45 16.28 12.00
N VAL A 11 13.02 15.02 12.15
CA VAL A 11 11.89 14.44 11.44
C VAL A 11 10.58 14.98 12.03
N PRO A 12 9.70 15.58 11.21
CA PRO A 12 8.46 16.18 11.69
C PRO A 12 7.36 15.11 11.88
N VAL A 13 7.47 14.30 12.94
CA VAL A 13 6.67 13.08 13.17
C VAL A 13 5.17 13.33 13.36
N ASP A 14 4.79 14.54 13.76
CA ASP A 14 3.43 15.02 14.00
C ASP A 14 2.70 15.44 12.70
N LEU A 15 3.44 15.65 11.60
CA LEU A 15 2.84 16.04 10.34
C LEU A 15 2.06 14.89 9.67
N PRO A 16 1.05 15.24 8.84
CA PRO A 16 0.39 14.27 7.96
C PRO A 16 1.40 13.51 7.10
N VAL A 17 1.15 12.22 6.85
CA VAL A 17 2.09 11.31 6.16
C VAL A 17 2.58 11.85 4.81
N ALA A 18 1.71 12.50 4.03
CA ALA A 18 2.10 13.10 2.76
C ALA A 18 3.13 14.23 2.93
N GLN A 19 2.98 15.07 3.96
CA GLN A 19 3.92 16.15 4.26
C GLN A 19 5.24 15.61 4.81
N ARG A 20 5.19 14.54 5.62
CA ARG A 20 6.41 13.84 6.09
C ARG A 20 7.19 13.24 4.93
N LEU A 21 6.53 12.58 3.99
CA LEU A 21 7.19 12.01 2.82
C LEU A 21 7.73 13.09 1.87
N ALA A 22 7.03 14.22 1.73
CA ALA A 22 7.58 15.37 1.00
C ALA A 22 8.85 15.93 1.68
N ALA A 23 8.89 15.96 3.02
CA ALA A 23 10.09 16.32 3.76
C ALA A 23 11.22 15.29 3.59
N ALA A 24 10.89 13.99 3.59
CA ALA A 24 11.84 12.93 3.31
C ALA A 24 12.46 13.07 1.91
N VAL A 25 11.66 13.42 0.90
CA VAL A 25 12.15 13.66 -0.47
C VAL A 25 13.08 14.88 -0.52
N LYS A 26 12.79 15.95 0.23
CA LYS A 26 13.72 17.10 0.34
C LYS A 26 15.04 16.73 1.01
N HIS A 27 15.02 15.75 1.91
CA HIS A 27 16.19 15.35 2.69
C HIS A 27 17.06 14.28 1.98
N TYR A 28 16.46 13.22 1.46
CA TYR A 28 17.17 12.11 0.80
C TYR A 28 17.13 12.16 -0.73
N GLY A 29 16.18 12.88 -1.33
CA GLY A 29 15.85 12.75 -2.75
C GLY A 29 14.81 11.68 -3.04
N GLU A 30 14.14 11.80 -4.19
CA GLU A 30 13.02 10.91 -4.57
C GLU A 30 13.46 9.45 -4.72
N THR A 31 14.56 9.20 -5.44
CA THR A 31 15.09 7.85 -5.68
C THR A 31 15.36 7.12 -4.38
N ASP A 32 16.10 7.74 -3.46
CA ASP A 32 16.45 7.14 -2.17
C ASP A 32 15.22 6.88 -1.30
N VAL A 33 14.22 7.77 -1.32
CA VAL A 33 12.96 7.54 -0.61
C VAL A 33 12.23 6.32 -1.16
N VAL A 34 12.20 6.15 -2.49
CA VAL A 34 11.55 4.98 -3.11
C VAL A 34 12.33 3.71 -2.82
N ASP A 35 13.66 3.72 -2.95
CA ASP A 35 14.49 2.53 -2.72
C ASP A 35 14.39 2.07 -1.24
N ARG A 36 14.35 3.02 -0.30
CA ARG A 36 14.09 2.72 1.12
C ARG A 36 12.66 2.22 1.36
N ALA A 37 11.65 2.82 0.73
CA ALA A 37 10.27 2.34 0.85
C ALA A 37 10.11 0.91 0.31
N VAL A 38 10.77 0.60 -0.81
CA VAL A 38 10.85 -0.75 -1.40
C VAL A 38 11.55 -1.72 -0.47
N ALA A 39 12.72 -1.35 0.06
CA ALA A 39 13.46 -2.19 1.00
C ALA A 39 12.63 -2.46 2.26
N LEU A 40 11.94 -1.44 2.79
CA LEU A 40 11.09 -1.55 3.97
C LEU A 40 9.87 -2.44 3.72
N LEU A 41 9.21 -2.34 2.56
CA LEU A 41 8.14 -3.24 2.14
C LEU A 41 8.64 -4.70 2.07
N GLY A 42 9.89 -4.91 1.66
CA GLY A 42 10.57 -6.21 1.69
C GLY A 42 11.01 -6.68 3.08
N GLY A 43 10.70 -5.94 4.15
CA GLY A 43 11.07 -6.28 5.53
C GLY A 43 12.50 -5.92 5.92
N ALA A 44 13.22 -5.14 5.11
CA ALA A 44 14.58 -4.72 5.42
C ALA A 44 14.61 -3.56 6.45
N ASN A 45 15.70 -3.48 7.21
CA ASN A 45 15.97 -2.33 8.07
C ASN A 45 16.49 -1.15 7.22
N VAL A 46 15.85 0.02 7.37
CA VAL A 46 16.10 1.23 6.58
C VAL A 46 16.60 2.42 7.42
N GLY A 47 16.90 2.17 8.69
CA GLY A 47 17.31 3.17 9.68
C GLY A 47 16.13 3.83 10.40
N GLU A 48 16.37 4.23 11.65
CA GLU A 48 15.36 4.81 12.54
C GLU A 48 14.76 6.11 11.98
N GLU A 49 15.60 6.98 11.41
CA GLU A 49 15.17 8.26 10.86
C GLU A 49 14.16 8.09 9.70
N PHE A 50 14.43 7.19 8.76
CA PHE A 50 13.49 6.92 7.67
C PHE A 50 12.21 6.25 8.20
N LEU A 51 12.33 5.40 9.23
CA LEU A 51 11.15 4.80 9.87
C LEU A 51 10.24 5.88 10.47
N LEU A 52 10.80 6.92 11.09
CA LEU A 52 10.05 8.08 11.57
C LEU A 52 9.37 8.85 10.41
N TYR A 53 10.03 9.00 9.26
CA TYR A 53 9.41 9.65 8.10
C TYR A 53 8.19 8.90 7.56
N VAL A 54 8.20 7.57 7.55
CA VAL A 54 7.09 6.76 7.00
C VAL A 54 6.03 6.39 8.05
N GLY A 55 6.43 6.25 9.32
CA GLY A 55 5.57 5.80 10.42
C GLY A 55 5.12 6.89 11.41
N GLY A 56 5.84 8.01 11.51
CA GLY A 56 5.50 9.14 12.37
C GLY A 56 5.55 8.76 13.86
N GLU A 57 4.63 9.30 14.67
CA GLU A 57 4.53 8.96 16.09
C GLU A 57 4.40 7.45 16.36
N HIS A 58 3.81 6.68 15.45
CA HIS A 58 3.73 5.23 15.59
C HIS A 58 5.09 4.54 15.40
N ALA A 59 5.95 5.10 14.54
CA ALA A 59 7.33 4.64 14.45
C ALA A 59 8.10 4.98 15.72
N GLN A 60 7.86 6.15 16.32
CA GLN A 60 8.48 6.50 17.60
C GLN A 60 8.15 5.47 18.67
N GLY A 61 6.86 5.09 18.83
CA GLY A 61 6.49 4.05 19.78
C GLY A 61 7.16 2.68 19.52
N LEU A 62 7.42 2.34 18.27
CA LEU A 62 8.18 1.14 17.88
C LEU A 62 9.65 1.26 18.30
N LEU A 63 10.28 2.41 18.05
CA LEU A 63 11.65 2.69 18.49
C LEU A 63 11.77 2.70 20.02
N ASP A 64 10.70 3.07 20.72
CA ASP A 64 10.60 3.03 22.18
C ASP A 64 10.33 1.60 22.73
N GLY A 65 10.31 0.58 21.86
CA GLY A 65 10.26 -0.83 22.23
C GLY A 65 8.93 -1.54 22.00
N ALA A 66 7.93 -0.89 21.37
CA ALA A 66 6.71 -1.58 20.98
C ALA A 66 6.98 -2.61 19.87
N PRO A 67 6.27 -3.76 19.85
CA PRO A 67 6.47 -4.77 18.82
C PRO A 67 6.11 -4.23 17.42
N ALA A 68 7.03 -4.40 16.47
CA ALA A 68 6.88 -3.89 15.12
C ALA A 68 5.72 -4.53 14.34
N LEU A 69 5.49 -5.83 14.52
CA LEU A 69 4.54 -6.61 13.71
C LEU A 69 4.77 -6.34 12.20
N TYR A 70 3.71 -6.14 11.42
CA TYR A 70 3.77 -5.83 9.98
C TYR A 70 3.87 -4.32 9.68
N TRP A 71 4.00 -3.47 10.70
CA TRP A 71 3.88 -2.02 10.53
C TRP A 71 4.94 -1.42 9.60
N PRO A 72 6.24 -1.79 9.71
CA PRO A 72 7.26 -1.27 8.81
C PRO A 72 6.93 -1.56 7.33
N GLU A 73 6.62 -2.82 7.00
CA GLU A 73 6.31 -3.23 5.62
C GLU A 73 5.09 -2.47 5.08
N LEU A 74 4.04 -2.33 5.90
CA LEU A 74 2.85 -1.55 5.58
C LEU A 74 3.19 -0.08 5.33
N TRP A 75 4.08 0.52 6.12
CA TRP A 75 4.49 1.90 5.94
C TRP A 75 5.35 2.08 4.68
N GLY A 76 6.19 1.10 4.35
CA GLY A 76 6.89 1.03 3.07
C GLY A 76 5.92 1.05 1.89
N ALA A 77 4.93 0.15 1.87
CA ALA A 77 3.89 0.15 0.84
C ALA A 77 3.10 1.47 0.81
N ARG A 78 2.73 2.03 1.97
CA ARG A 78 2.00 3.31 2.03
C ARG A 78 2.83 4.47 1.48
N ALA A 79 4.14 4.48 1.71
CA ALA A 79 5.01 5.53 1.19
C ALA A 79 4.95 5.60 -0.35
N LEU A 80 4.77 4.45 -1.00
CA LEU A 80 4.65 4.34 -2.46
C LEU A 80 3.37 4.97 -3.04
N LEU A 81 2.36 5.27 -2.21
CA LEU A 81 1.21 6.11 -2.61
C LEU A 81 1.57 7.59 -2.77
N HIS A 82 2.63 8.05 -2.12
CA HIS A 82 3.02 9.46 -2.12
C HIS A 82 4.26 9.73 -2.96
N VAL A 83 5.21 8.79 -3.00
CA VAL A 83 6.46 8.91 -3.74
C VAL A 83 6.65 7.64 -4.56
N TRP A 84 6.78 7.74 -5.87
CA TRP A 84 6.73 6.58 -6.76
C TRP A 84 7.76 6.63 -7.86
N ARG A 85 8.36 5.47 -8.15
CA ARG A 85 9.13 5.22 -9.37
C ARG A 85 8.81 3.82 -9.90
N PRO A 86 8.89 3.60 -11.23
CA PRO A 86 8.51 2.31 -11.83
C PRO A 86 9.27 1.09 -11.28
N ASN A 87 10.50 1.26 -10.80
CA ASN A 87 11.28 0.17 -10.19
C ASN A 87 10.62 -0.40 -8.92
N ALA A 88 9.70 0.31 -8.27
CA ALA A 88 8.96 -0.17 -7.11
C ALA A 88 7.86 -1.20 -7.44
N GLN A 89 7.46 -1.35 -8.71
CA GLN A 89 6.38 -2.25 -9.11
C GLN A 89 6.62 -3.69 -8.66
N SER A 90 7.85 -4.21 -8.80
CA SER A 90 8.17 -5.58 -8.40
C SER A 90 7.96 -5.78 -6.89
N ALA A 91 8.33 -4.82 -6.06
CA ALA A 91 8.10 -4.91 -4.61
C ALA A 91 6.62 -4.87 -4.24
N VAL A 92 5.83 -4.04 -4.93
CA VAL A 92 4.37 -4.01 -4.77
C VAL A 92 3.74 -5.34 -5.16
N GLN A 93 4.16 -5.91 -6.29
CA GLN A 93 3.69 -7.22 -6.77
C GLN A 93 3.97 -8.32 -5.72
N HIS A 94 5.21 -8.40 -5.21
CA HIS A 94 5.54 -9.35 -4.13
C HIS A 94 4.69 -9.11 -2.87
N GLY A 95 4.43 -7.85 -2.53
CA GLY A 95 3.61 -7.47 -1.37
C GLY A 95 2.13 -7.88 -1.45
N LEU A 96 1.59 -8.13 -2.65
CA LEU A 96 0.24 -8.69 -2.82
C LEU A 96 0.13 -10.09 -2.22
N GLY A 97 1.24 -10.83 -2.08
CA GLY A 97 1.29 -12.15 -1.43
C GLY A 97 1.73 -12.13 0.04
N ASN A 98 1.84 -10.96 0.67
CA ASN A 98 2.39 -10.85 2.02
C ASN A 98 1.52 -11.57 3.08
N GLN A 99 2.17 -12.14 4.10
CA GLN A 99 1.49 -12.82 5.23
C GLN A 99 0.49 -11.91 5.95
N ALA A 100 0.78 -10.61 6.08
CA ALA A 100 -0.07 -9.64 6.72
C ALA A 100 -1.10 -9.08 5.74
N TRP A 101 -2.38 -9.32 6.03
CA TRP A 101 -3.48 -8.86 5.17
C TRP A 101 -3.47 -7.35 4.92
N ARG A 102 -3.01 -6.53 5.88
CA ARG A 102 -2.90 -5.08 5.69
C ARG A 102 -1.85 -4.69 4.66
N VAL A 103 -0.77 -5.46 4.54
CA VAL A 103 0.24 -5.22 3.50
C VAL A 103 -0.35 -5.59 2.14
N ARG A 104 -1.04 -6.73 2.01
CA ARG A 104 -1.77 -7.10 0.79
C ARG A 104 -2.79 -6.04 0.36
N GLU A 105 -3.62 -5.57 1.31
CA GLU A 105 -4.58 -4.48 1.09
C GLU A 105 -3.89 -3.20 0.60
N MET A 106 -2.78 -2.80 1.23
CA MET A 106 -2.05 -1.59 0.86
C MET A 106 -1.41 -1.73 -0.52
N CYS A 107 -0.80 -2.88 -0.83
CA CYS A 107 -0.24 -3.13 -2.16
C CYS A 107 -1.32 -3.11 -3.24
N ALA A 108 -2.51 -3.68 -3.00
CA ALA A 108 -3.63 -3.58 -3.93
C ALA A 108 -4.08 -2.12 -4.16
N ARG A 109 -4.03 -1.28 -3.11
CA ARG A 109 -4.29 0.16 -3.24
C ARG A 109 -3.20 0.89 -4.03
N VAL A 110 -1.94 0.54 -3.85
CA VAL A 110 -0.83 1.11 -4.67
C VAL A 110 -1.01 0.70 -6.13
N THR A 111 -1.36 -0.56 -6.38
CA THR A 111 -1.67 -1.06 -7.73
C THR A 111 -2.76 -0.24 -8.41
N LEU A 112 -3.85 0.06 -7.70
CA LEU A 112 -4.92 0.93 -8.17
C LEU A 112 -4.42 2.36 -8.45
N GLU A 113 -3.82 3.01 -7.46
CA GLU A 113 -3.38 4.42 -7.54
C GLU A 113 -2.36 4.66 -8.66
N ARG A 114 -1.54 3.64 -8.94
CA ARG A 114 -0.47 3.71 -9.96
C ARG A 114 -0.85 3.06 -11.28
N ALA A 115 -2.07 2.53 -11.39
CA ALA A 115 -2.55 1.77 -12.55
C ALA A 115 -1.55 0.70 -13.02
N LEU A 116 -1.00 -0.08 -12.07
CA LEU A 116 0.02 -1.09 -12.40
C LEU A 116 -0.62 -2.27 -13.16
N GLU A 117 0.08 -2.79 -14.17
CA GLU A 117 -0.32 -3.95 -14.95
C GLU A 117 -0.16 -5.26 -14.15
N LEU A 118 -0.93 -5.41 -13.08
CA LEU A 118 -0.90 -6.52 -12.13
C LEU A 118 -2.29 -7.19 -11.98
N ALA A 119 -3.11 -7.17 -13.03
CA ALA A 119 -4.48 -7.68 -12.98
C ALA A 119 -4.55 -9.15 -12.55
N ASP A 120 -3.60 -9.98 -13.01
CA ASP A 120 -3.47 -11.38 -12.62
C ASP A 120 -3.24 -11.57 -11.12
N ASP A 121 -2.30 -10.83 -10.54
CA ASP A 121 -2.04 -10.88 -9.11
C ASP A 121 -3.23 -10.36 -8.29
N ILE A 122 -3.90 -9.32 -8.77
CA ILE A 122 -5.09 -8.76 -8.10
C ILE A 122 -6.27 -9.73 -8.14
N ARG A 123 -6.46 -10.49 -9.24
CA ARG A 123 -7.52 -11.52 -9.31
C ARG A 123 -7.41 -12.54 -8.18
N ASN A 124 -6.19 -12.92 -7.78
CA ASN A 124 -5.97 -13.85 -6.67
C ASN A 124 -6.51 -13.32 -5.34
N LEU A 125 -6.55 -11.99 -5.16
CA LEU A 125 -7.04 -11.35 -3.94
C LEU A 125 -8.57 -11.30 -3.83
N LEU A 126 -9.32 -11.63 -4.89
CA LEU A 126 -10.79 -11.71 -4.85
C LEU A 126 -11.30 -12.84 -3.93
N ILE A 127 -10.46 -13.81 -3.59
CA ILE A 127 -10.77 -14.92 -2.67
C ILE A 127 -10.02 -14.81 -1.34
N ASP A 128 -9.38 -13.66 -1.06
CA ASP A 128 -8.68 -13.45 0.20
C ASP A 128 -9.63 -13.65 1.40
N GLU A 129 -9.13 -14.23 2.48
CA GLU A 129 -9.92 -14.47 3.69
C GLU A 129 -10.46 -13.16 4.30
N VAL A 130 -9.72 -12.05 4.14
CA VAL A 130 -10.06 -10.76 4.73
C VAL A 130 -10.93 -9.93 3.78
N PRO A 131 -12.15 -9.54 4.19
CA PRO A 131 -13.07 -8.75 3.34
C PRO A 131 -12.45 -7.46 2.79
N ARG A 132 -11.62 -6.79 3.58
CA ARG A 132 -10.93 -5.55 3.16
C ARG A 132 -9.98 -5.77 1.99
N VAL A 133 -9.29 -6.91 1.93
CA VAL A 133 -8.40 -7.25 0.82
C VAL A 133 -9.23 -7.53 -0.44
N ARG A 134 -10.34 -8.28 -0.31
CA ARG A 134 -11.28 -8.52 -1.42
C ARG A 134 -11.84 -7.21 -1.99
N ILE A 135 -12.22 -6.27 -1.12
CA ILE A 135 -12.69 -4.93 -1.55
C ILE A 135 -11.59 -4.16 -2.29
N ALA A 136 -10.36 -4.17 -1.79
CA ALA A 136 -9.23 -3.52 -2.46
C ALA A 136 -8.98 -4.12 -3.84
N ALA A 137 -9.08 -5.44 -3.97
CA ALA A 137 -8.93 -6.15 -5.24
C ALA A 137 -10.02 -5.78 -6.25
N LEU A 138 -11.29 -5.76 -5.82
CA LEU A 138 -12.41 -5.32 -6.65
C LEU A 138 -12.21 -3.90 -7.18
N ARG A 139 -11.76 -2.98 -6.32
CA ARG A 139 -11.49 -1.58 -6.72
C ARG A 139 -10.34 -1.49 -7.70
N ALA A 140 -9.24 -2.22 -7.46
CA ALA A 140 -8.11 -2.26 -8.37
C ALA A 140 -8.53 -2.80 -9.76
N LEU A 141 -9.25 -3.92 -9.84
CA LEU A 141 -9.71 -4.47 -11.14
C LEU A 141 -10.70 -3.56 -11.87
N ALA A 142 -11.45 -2.71 -11.17
CA ALA A 142 -12.29 -1.72 -11.85
C ALA A 142 -11.44 -0.78 -12.73
N GLU A 143 -10.23 -0.45 -12.29
CA GLU A 143 -9.30 0.44 -13.00
C GLU A 143 -8.39 -0.30 -13.99
N ILE A 144 -7.77 -1.41 -13.55
CA ILE A 144 -6.72 -2.09 -14.34
C ILE A 144 -7.22 -3.35 -15.06
N GLY A 145 -8.43 -3.80 -14.76
CA GLY A 145 -8.98 -5.05 -15.28
C GLY A 145 -9.46 -4.94 -16.73
N ALA A 146 -9.75 -6.09 -17.31
CA ALA A 146 -10.33 -6.24 -18.64
C ALA A 146 -11.79 -6.67 -18.54
N ALA A 147 -12.50 -6.69 -19.68
CA ALA A 147 -13.91 -7.13 -19.75
C ALA A 147 -14.15 -8.51 -19.11
N THR A 148 -13.16 -9.41 -19.21
CA THR A 148 -13.18 -10.76 -18.62
C THR A 148 -13.26 -10.77 -17.10
N ASP A 149 -12.85 -9.70 -16.41
CA ASP A 149 -12.92 -9.62 -14.94
C ASP A 149 -14.35 -9.39 -14.41
N THR A 150 -15.29 -9.01 -15.30
CA THR A 150 -16.70 -8.80 -14.96
C THR A 150 -17.32 -10.02 -14.28
N GLU A 151 -17.05 -11.24 -14.78
CA GLU A 151 -17.60 -12.48 -14.22
C GLU A 151 -17.10 -12.71 -12.79
N ALA A 152 -15.81 -12.45 -12.54
CA ALA A 152 -15.22 -12.57 -11.21
C ALA A 152 -15.83 -11.56 -10.23
N MET A 153 -16.13 -10.34 -10.68
CA MET A 153 -16.84 -9.34 -9.87
C MET A 153 -18.29 -9.75 -9.59
N VAL A 154 -19.01 -10.29 -10.58
CA VAL A 154 -20.39 -10.80 -10.40
C VAL A 154 -20.43 -11.91 -9.35
N ALA A 155 -19.44 -12.80 -9.34
CA ALA A 155 -19.34 -13.86 -8.33
C ALA A 155 -19.18 -13.31 -6.89
N ARG A 156 -18.74 -12.06 -6.71
CA ARG A 156 -18.64 -11.40 -5.39
C ARG A 156 -19.94 -10.71 -4.94
N LEU A 157 -20.98 -10.66 -5.77
CA LEU A 157 -22.31 -10.21 -5.35
C LEU A 157 -22.98 -11.16 -4.35
N GLN A 158 -22.44 -12.38 -4.19
CA GLN A 158 -22.88 -13.36 -3.19
C GLN A 158 -21.87 -13.52 -2.04
N ASP A 159 -20.90 -12.60 -1.91
CA ASP A 159 -19.95 -12.64 -0.80
C ASP A 159 -20.67 -12.56 0.56
N PRO A 160 -20.25 -13.30 1.60
CA PRO A 160 -20.86 -13.23 2.92
C PRO A 160 -20.81 -11.81 3.52
N ASP A 161 -19.75 -11.05 3.23
CA ASP A 161 -19.58 -9.69 3.72
C ASP A 161 -20.38 -8.69 2.86
N ARG A 162 -21.22 -7.89 3.53
CA ARG A 162 -22.10 -6.92 2.87
C ARG A 162 -21.32 -5.82 2.14
N GLU A 163 -20.21 -5.37 2.68
CA GLU A 163 -19.41 -4.32 2.06
C GLU A 163 -18.66 -4.85 0.83
N VAL A 164 -18.26 -6.14 0.83
CA VAL A 164 -17.73 -6.79 -0.38
C VAL A 164 -18.79 -6.85 -1.48
N ARG A 165 -20.04 -7.23 -1.16
CA ARG A 165 -21.13 -7.24 -2.16
C ARG A 165 -21.35 -5.86 -2.78
N ARG A 166 -21.34 -4.79 -1.96
CA ARG A 166 -21.45 -3.41 -2.45
C ARG A 166 -20.27 -3.02 -3.34
N ALA A 167 -19.04 -3.31 -2.90
CA ALA A 167 -17.85 -3.03 -3.69
C ALA A 167 -17.87 -3.78 -5.02
N ALA A 168 -18.34 -5.02 -5.05
CA ALA A 168 -18.43 -5.83 -6.26
C ALA A 168 -19.38 -5.22 -7.29
N GLN A 169 -20.55 -4.77 -6.84
CA GLN A 169 -21.51 -4.07 -7.67
C GLN A 169 -20.91 -2.77 -8.24
N GLN A 170 -20.33 -1.93 -7.38
CA GLN A 170 -19.73 -0.65 -7.79
C GLN A 170 -18.55 -0.84 -8.76
N SER A 171 -17.65 -1.78 -8.46
CA SER A 171 -16.49 -2.06 -9.31
C SER A 171 -16.87 -2.62 -10.67
N ARG A 172 -17.91 -3.46 -10.74
CA ARG A 172 -18.42 -3.99 -12.01
C ARG A 172 -18.99 -2.90 -12.88
N ASP A 173 -19.78 -2.00 -12.29
CA ASP A 173 -20.39 -0.89 -13.02
C ASP A 173 -19.30 0.09 -13.50
N ALA A 174 -18.34 0.43 -12.63
CA ALA A 174 -17.20 1.28 -12.99
C ALA A 174 -16.31 0.68 -14.10
N LEU A 175 -16.06 -0.63 -14.07
CA LEU A 175 -15.36 -1.34 -15.14
C LEU A 175 -16.11 -1.22 -16.47
N ALA A 176 -17.43 -1.44 -16.46
CA ALA A 176 -18.26 -1.34 -17.65
C ALA A 176 -18.26 0.09 -18.23
N GLU A 177 -18.38 1.11 -17.38
CA GLU A 177 -18.30 2.52 -17.77
C GLU A 177 -16.95 2.86 -18.41
N ARG A 178 -15.84 2.46 -17.77
CA ARG A 178 -14.48 2.72 -18.28
C ARG A 178 -14.25 2.06 -19.64
N LEU A 179 -14.68 0.81 -19.80
CA LEU A 179 -14.55 0.09 -21.07
C LEU A 179 -15.43 0.72 -22.16
N ALA A 180 -16.64 1.16 -21.84
CA ALA A 180 -17.51 1.86 -22.78
C ALA A 180 -16.92 3.20 -23.24
N ALA A 181 -16.25 3.94 -22.36
CA ALA A 181 -15.60 5.21 -22.68
C ALA A 181 -14.32 5.08 -23.52
N ALA A 182 -13.75 3.87 -23.61
CA ALA A 182 -12.54 3.59 -24.40
C ALA A 182 -12.82 3.18 -25.87
N HIS A 183 -14.10 3.03 -26.24
CA HIS A 183 -14.55 2.72 -27.60
C HIS A 183 -15.13 3.96 -28.29
#